data_AF-G2GWS8-F1
#
_entry.id   AF-G2GWS8-F1
#
_cell.length_a   1.000
_cell.length_b   1.000
_cell.length_c   1.000
_cell.angle_alpha   90.00
_cell.angle_beta   90.00
_cell.angle_gamma   90.00
#
_symmetry.space_group_name_H-M   'P 1'
#
loop_
_entity.id
_entity.type
_entity.pdbx_description
1 polymer ?
#
loop_
_entity_poly.entity_id
_entity_poly.type
_entity_poly.pdbx_seq_one_letter_code
_entity_poly.pdbx_strand_id
1 'polypeptide(L)' 'EAGMQIVIPPKKNRKIQREYDKALYKHRHLVENAFLPLKRWRGIATRYAKNTSSFLAAVQIRCLALWLKIS' A
#
# COMPACT_ATOMS: atom_id res chain seq x y z
N GLU A 1 -18.21 8.66 -16.15
CA GLU A 1 -17.80 8.93 -14.75
C GLU A 1 -17.06 7.71 -14.22
N ALA A 2 -15.92 7.88 -13.55
CA ALA A 2 -15.21 6.74 -12.97
C ALA A 2 -15.99 6.27 -11.73
N GLY A 3 -16.52 5.05 -11.72
CA GLY A 3 -17.33 4.47 -10.64
C GLY A 3 -16.58 4.20 -9.33
N MET A 4 -15.68 5.09 -8.91
CA MET A 4 -14.89 4.96 -7.70
C MET A 4 -15.63 5.57 -6.51
N GLN A 5 -15.83 4.76 -5.46
CA GLN A 5 -16.43 5.20 -4.21
C GLN A 5 -15.36 5.80 -3.28
N ILE A 6 -15.65 6.96 -2.68
CA ILE A 6 -14.67 7.70 -1.87
C ILE A 6 -14.68 7.20 -0.42
N VAL A 7 -13.78 6.28 -0.07
CA VAL A 7 -13.76 5.61 1.26
C VAL A 7 -12.85 6.30 2.30
N ILE A 8 -12.01 7.24 1.87
CA ILE A 8 -11.09 7.94 2.78
C ILE A 8 -11.91 8.78 3.80
N PRO A 9 -11.50 8.93 5.07
CA PRO A 9 -12.18 9.82 6.00
C PRO A 9 -12.05 11.30 5.60
N PRO A 10 -13.04 12.16 5.89
CA PRO A 10 -12.85 13.60 5.88
C PRO A 10 -11.82 14.06 6.93
N LYS A 11 -11.21 15.22 6.70
CA LYS A 11 -10.41 15.90 7.75
C LYS A 11 -11.33 16.26 8.92
N LYS A 12 -10.83 16.10 10.15
CA LYS A 12 -11.57 16.40 11.38
C LYS A 12 -12.14 17.83 11.40
N ASN A 13 -11.41 18.81 10.87
CA ASN A 13 -11.78 20.22 10.91
C ASN A 13 -12.75 20.66 9.78
N ARG A 14 -13.37 19.73 9.05
CA ARG A 14 -14.28 20.05 7.95
C ARG A 14 -15.64 20.49 8.50
N LYS A 15 -16.18 21.61 7.99
CA LYS A 15 -17.52 22.12 8.38
C LYS A 15 -18.63 21.11 8.11
N ILE A 16 -18.55 20.42 6.96
CA ILE A 16 -19.47 19.36 6.58
C ILE A 16 -18.68 18.05 6.56
N GLN A 17 -19.02 17.15 7.47
CA GLN A 17 -18.47 15.80 7.48
C GLN A 17 -19.15 14.98 6.39
N ARG A 18 -18.35 14.24 5.62
CA ARG A 18 -18.88 13.31 4.61
C ARG A 18 -18.98 11.92 5.22
N GLU A 19 -20.04 11.22 4.89
CA GLU A 19 -20.15 9.80 5.17
C GLU A 19 -19.07 9.02 4.38
N TYR A 20 -18.53 8.00 5.02
CA TYR A 20 -17.59 7.07 4.43
C TYR A 20 -17.72 5.73 5.13
N ASP A 21 -17.44 4.65 4.42
CA ASP A 21 -17.43 3.32 5.02
C ASP A 21 -16.19 3.15 5.92
N LYS A 22 -16.42 3.21 7.23
CA LYS A 22 -15.39 3.04 8.26
C LYS A 22 -14.81 1.63 8.28
N ALA A 23 -15.63 0.62 8.05
CA ALA A 23 -15.20 -0.78 8.04
C ALA A 23 -14.26 -1.02 6.85
N LEU A 24 -14.64 -0.53 5.67
CA LEU A 24 -13.80 -0.63 4.48
C LEU A 24 -12.50 0.18 4.63
N TYR A 25 -12.55 1.39 5.19
CA TYR A 25 -11.33 2.16 5.46
C TYR A 25 -10.38 1.46 6.45
N LYS A 26 -10.91 0.69 7.40
CA LYS A 26 -10.08 -0.07 8.36
C LYS A 26 -9.18 -1.08 7.64
N HIS A 27 -9.64 -1.74 6.58
CA HIS A 27 -8.84 -2.71 5.83
C HIS A 27 -7.57 -2.12 5.19
N ARG A 28 -7.45 -0.79 5.09
CA ARG A 28 -6.21 -0.11 4.67
C ARG A 28 -4.99 -0.55 5.47
N HIS A 29 -5.15 -0.89 6.76
CA HIS A 29 -4.03 -1.36 7.58
C HIS A 29 -3.40 -2.66 7.05
N LEU A 30 -4.18 -3.53 6.38
CA LEU A 30 -3.67 -4.79 5.82
C LEU A 30 -2.67 -4.51 4.69
N VAL A 31 -3.01 -3.54 3.85
CA VAL A 31 -2.15 -3.08 2.75
C VAL A 31 -0.90 -2.41 3.32
N GLU A 32 -1.03 -1.53 4.32
CA GLU A 32 0.13 -0.92 5.00
C GLU A 32 1.06 -1.96 5.62
N ASN A 33 0.49 -2.96 6.29
CA ASN A 33 1.23 -4.06 6.89
C ASN A 33 1.98 -4.89 5.84
N ALA A 34 1.43 -5.06 4.64
CA ALA A 34 2.11 -5.74 3.53
C ALA A 34 3.35 -4.99 3.02
N PHE A 35 3.41 -3.66 3.21
CA PHE A 35 4.59 -2.86 2.83
C PHE A 35 5.72 -2.90 3.87
N LEU A 36 5.43 -3.17 5.14
CA LEU A 36 6.46 -3.31 6.19
C LEU A 36 7.56 -4.34 5.83
N PRO A 37 7.25 -5.58 5.40
CA PRO A 37 8.27 -6.55 5.04
C PRO A 37 9.01 -6.23 3.73
N LEU A 38 8.42 -5.42 2.85
CA LEU A 38 9.11 -4.86 1.67
C LEU A 38 10.15 -3.83 2.10
N LYS A 39 9.80 -2.93 3.03
CA LYS A 39 10.70 -1.90 3.56
C LYS A 39 11.81 -2.45 4.45
N ARG A 40 11.68 -3.67 4.98
CA ARG A 40 12.79 -4.35 5.68
C ARG A 40 13.99 -4.58 4.76
N TRP A 41 13.76 -4.72 3.46
CA TRP A 41 14.84 -4.95 2.52
C TRP A 41 15.42 -3.61 2.05
N ARG A 42 16.63 -3.31 2.52
CA ARG A 42 17.26 -2.00 2.35
C ARG A 42 17.32 -1.57 0.87
N GLY A 43 17.67 -2.48 -0.05
CA GLY A 43 17.75 -2.16 -1.48
C GLY A 43 16.43 -1.67 -2.12
N ILE A 44 15.28 -2.12 -1.60
CA ILE A 44 13.95 -1.65 -2.01
C ILE A 44 13.62 -0.36 -1.27
N ALA A 45 13.83 -0.32 0.05
CA ALA A 45 13.50 0.83 0.88
C ALA A 45 14.22 2.11 0.46
N THR A 46 15.50 2.00 0.08
CA THR A 46 16.34 3.13 -0.34
C THR A 46 16.51 3.23 -1.85
N ARG A 47 15.80 2.39 -2.63
CA ARG A 47 15.84 2.37 -4.10
C ARG A 47 17.27 2.35 -4.66
N TYR A 48 18.06 1.33 -4.29
CA TYR A 48 19.46 1.22 -4.73
C TYR A 48 19.61 0.90 -6.23
N ALA A 49 18.63 0.26 -6.84
CA ALA A 49 18.65 -0.01 -8.28
C ALA A 49 18.55 1.30 -9.07
N LYS A 50 19.57 1.59 -9.90
CA LYS A 50 19.62 2.78 -10.77
C LYS A 50 18.50 2.76 -11.81
N ASN A 51 18.23 1.58 -12.38
CA ASN A 51 17.23 1.40 -13.43
C ASN A 51 15.87 1.04 -12.82
N THR A 52 14.82 1.67 -13.34
CA THR A 52 13.44 1.41 -12.93
C THR A 52 13.02 -0.04 -13.16
N SER A 53 13.48 -0.67 -14.24
CA SER A 53 13.23 -2.08 -14.55
C SER A 53 13.82 -3.02 -13.49
N SER A 54 15.08 -2.81 -13.10
CA SER A 54 15.74 -3.59 -12.06
C SER A 54 15.07 -3.41 -10.69
N PHE A 55 14.65 -2.18 -10.37
CA PHE A 55 13.88 -1.93 -9.14
C PHE A 55 12.55 -2.67 -9.14
N LEU A 56 11.80 -2.59 -10.25
CA LEU A 56 10.52 -3.26 -10.41
C LEU A 56 10.66 -4.78 -10.29
N ALA A 57 11.67 -5.38 -10.92
CA ALA A 57 11.96 -6.81 -10.80
C ALA A 57 12.25 -7.20 -9.35
N ALA A 58 13.06 -6.41 -8.63
CA ALA A 58 13.36 -6.67 -7.22
C ALA A 58 12.10 -6.63 -6.32
N VAL A 59 11.21 -5.65 -6.56
CA VAL A 59 9.92 -5.56 -5.86
C VAL A 59 9.05 -6.77 -6.17
N GLN A 60 8.92 -7.16 -7.44
CA GLN A 60 8.12 -8.32 -7.87
C GLN A 60 8.62 -9.63 -7.24
N ILE A 61 9.94 -9.89 -7.30
CA ILE A 61 10.56 -11.06 -6.67
C ILE A 61 10.24 -11.09 -5.18
N ARG A 62 10.32 -9.93 -4.50
CA ARG A 62 10.04 -9.87 -3.07
C ARG A 62 8.57 -10.09 -2.75
N CYS A 63 7.64 -9.56 -3.56
CA CYS A 63 6.21 -9.84 -3.43
C CYS A 63 5.91 -11.32 -3.61
N LEU A 64 6.51 -11.98 -4.62
CA LEU A 64 6.39 -13.43 -4.83
C LEU A 64 6.92 -14.22 -3.63
N ALA A 65 8.09 -13.85 -3.11
CA ALA A 65 8.65 -14.51 -1.93
C ALA A 65 7.77 -14.34 -0.67
N LEU A 66 7.12 -13.19 -0.50
CA LEU A 66 6.15 -12.98 0.58
C LEU A 66 4.89 -13.83 0.38
N TRP A 67 4.41 -13.94 -0.85
CA TRP A 67 3.26 -14.77 -1.20
C TRP A 67 3.51 -16.25 -0.90
N LEU A 68 4.66 -16.78 -1.35
CA LEU A 68 5.07 -18.16 -1.12
C LEU A 68 5.29 -18.49 0.36
N LYS A 69 5.48 -17.49 1.23
CA LYS A 69 5.60 -17.70 2.67
C LYS A 69 4.23 -17.84 3.35
N ILE A 70 3.19 -17.25 2.76
CA ILE A 70 1.82 -17.25 3.30
C ILE A 70 1.03 -18.43 2.74
N SER A 71 1.28 -18.78 1.48
CA SER A 71 0.75 -19.99 0.83
C SER A 71 1.34 -21.23 1.45
#